data_AF-A0A178DFS4-F1
#
_entry.id   AF-A0A178DFS4-F1
#
_cell.length_a   1.000
_cell.length_b   1.000
_cell.length_c   1.000
_cell.angle_alpha   90.00
_cell.angle_beta   90.00
_cell.angle_gamma   90.00
#
_symmetry.space_group_name_H-M   'P 1'
#
loop_
_entity.id
_entity.type
_entity.pdbx_description
1 polymer ?
#
loop_
_entity_poly.entity_id
_entity_poly.type
_entity_poly.pdbx_seq_one_letter_code
_entity_poly.pdbx_strand_id
1 'polypeptide(L)'
;MIATLQKDEVQVVSLSPDERRNCKYAPATLQRALEAMHQDGLVLLKGVIDPAHIAAVNEKMCEDADRKRADPGQLYNHCVKSNFLQRPPVNDSSYLFDDVYFNPFLLQLANAYLGHKPIWNWLTSNVALSNTSGMRQPAHKDCSFAHPQYPYYFIANIPLCDFTIENGATEFWLGSHAHAHPHEQVIATKPEEVVEYGRLGEPLPAITEEAKEARMAIRPPLQPECSAGDIMIRDLRLWHAGMPNGTDRHRIMIGLGYQSPHYPNYTMRCHLPLSQQNFFMKAGGHDMVEVRANFYEDGEFEKKGVDVGSSRGLGLAIAKAFRDEGAKVVVNYFHTAEDRIAALTKEFGSTEDEVLFFRADVTDADEVQALFAAAERHFGKPIATVVNNAMVGDFAFNGDARPKVADLTWSNFDAQLQGFLRGSLNTTQAALAGFEKLGSGRIVNVGSNLFQNPVVPYHDYTAAKGALLAFTRTCAADLGPRGVTVNMVSGGLLQVTDASASTPKEVFDHIKAVTPLRKVTTPEDLAGAVLFFASPWAGAVTGQQMVVDGGLVMN
;
A
#
# COMPACT_ATOMS: atom_id res chain seq x y z
N MET A 1 -39.22 -12.04 28.23
CA MET A 1 -39.39 -13.04 27.17
C MET A 1 -38.04 -13.26 26.55
N ILE A 2 -37.45 -14.44 26.76
CA ILE A 2 -36.18 -14.82 26.13
C ILE A 2 -36.50 -15.03 24.65
N ALA A 3 -36.04 -14.13 23.80
CA ALA A 3 -36.17 -14.28 22.36
C ALA A 3 -35.43 -15.56 21.96
N THR A 4 -36.15 -16.51 21.39
CA THR A 4 -35.62 -17.67 20.69
C THR A 4 -34.70 -17.14 19.59
N LEU A 5 -33.38 -17.17 19.83
CA LEU A 5 -32.38 -16.90 18.79
C LEU A 5 -32.63 -17.90 17.66
N GLN A 6 -33.10 -17.40 16.52
CA GLN A 6 -33.09 -18.10 15.24
C GLN A 6 -31.62 -18.38 14.93
N LYS A 7 -31.13 -19.56 15.34
CA LYS A 7 -29.70 -19.81 15.55
C LYS A 7 -28.86 -19.69 14.29
N ASP A 8 -29.47 -19.79 13.11
CA ASP A 8 -28.77 -19.97 11.83
C ASP A 8 -29.11 -18.94 10.76
N GLU A 9 -29.84 -17.86 11.08
CA GLU A 9 -30.13 -16.78 10.11
C GLU A 9 -29.29 -15.53 10.40
N VAL A 10 -29.02 -14.75 9.35
CA VAL A 10 -28.40 -13.43 9.50
C VAL A 10 -29.37 -12.46 10.18
N GLN A 11 -28.87 -11.66 11.11
CA GLN A 11 -29.67 -10.64 11.77
C GLN A 11 -29.96 -9.49 10.80
N VAL A 12 -31.25 -9.18 10.65
CA VAL A 12 -31.76 -8.14 9.77
C VAL A 12 -32.28 -6.96 10.58
N VAL A 13 -31.81 -5.76 10.26
CA VAL A 13 -32.22 -4.51 10.92
C VAL A 13 -32.93 -3.62 9.91
N SER A 14 -34.22 -3.42 10.14
CA SER A 14 -35.06 -2.46 9.42
C SER A 14 -35.31 -1.23 10.28
N LEU A 15 -35.25 -0.06 9.66
CA LEU A 15 -35.50 1.23 10.31
C LEU A 15 -37.00 1.57 10.28
N SER A 16 -37.50 2.07 11.41
CA SER A 16 -38.84 2.67 11.48
C SER A 16 -38.92 3.97 10.66
N PRO A 17 -40.14 4.41 10.28
CA PRO A 17 -40.32 5.69 9.60
C PRO A 17 -39.73 6.89 10.37
N ASP A 18 -39.76 6.85 11.70
CA ASP A 18 -39.26 7.93 12.55
C ASP A 18 -37.73 7.99 12.56
N GLU A 19 -37.07 6.83 12.63
CA GLU A 19 -35.61 6.74 12.52
C GLU A 19 -35.14 7.26 11.17
N ARG A 20 -35.81 6.87 10.07
CA ARG A 20 -35.52 7.34 8.71
C ARG A 20 -35.65 8.84 8.58
N ARG A 21 -36.76 9.42 9.05
CA ARG A 21 -37.00 10.88 9.00
C ARG A 21 -35.97 11.68 9.80
N ASN A 22 -35.49 11.12 10.92
CA ASN A 22 -34.54 11.80 11.80
C ASN A 22 -33.07 11.44 11.50
N CYS A 23 -32.82 10.56 10.52
CA CYS A 23 -31.50 10.00 10.21
C CYS A 23 -30.76 9.46 11.45
N LYS A 24 -31.49 8.88 12.41
CA LYS A 24 -30.95 8.49 13.72
C LYS A 24 -31.57 7.19 14.22
N TYR A 25 -30.75 6.29 14.76
CA TYR A 25 -31.24 5.08 15.38
C TYR A 25 -32.03 5.36 16.67
N ALA A 26 -33.11 4.61 16.87
CA ALA A 26 -33.63 4.38 18.20
C ALA A 26 -32.65 3.50 18.99
N PRO A 27 -32.50 3.70 20.31
CA PRO A 27 -31.56 2.92 21.12
C PRO A 27 -31.71 1.40 20.95
N ALA A 28 -32.95 0.89 20.91
CA ALA A 28 -33.23 -0.54 20.74
C ALA A 28 -32.84 -1.07 19.35
N THR A 29 -32.91 -0.24 18.29
CA THR A 29 -32.49 -0.64 16.95
C THR A 29 -30.97 -0.67 16.83
N LEU A 30 -30.28 0.34 17.36
CA LEU A 30 -28.82 0.34 17.42
C LEU A 30 -28.29 -0.83 18.25
N GLN A 31 -28.93 -1.11 19.39
CA GLN A 31 -28.59 -2.28 20.22
C GLN A 31 -28.66 -3.57 19.41
N ARG A 32 -29.75 -3.83 18.68
CA ARG A 32 -29.88 -5.03 17.84
C ARG A 32 -28.78 -5.11 16.77
N ALA A 33 -28.44 -3.98 16.14
CA ALA A 33 -27.36 -3.94 15.16
C ALA A 33 -25.99 -4.25 15.78
N LEU A 34 -25.72 -3.75 16.98
CA LEU A 34 -24.48 -4.04 17.72
C LEU A 34 -24.44 -5.50 18.21
N GLU A 35 -25.54 -6.03 18.70
CA GLU A 35 -25.65 -7.44 19.10
C GLU A 35 -25.40 -8.37 17.91
N ALA A 36 -25.96 -8.06 16.75
CA ALA A 36 -25.67 -8.77 15.51
C ALA A 36 -24.18 -8.71 15.13
N MET A 37 -23.57 -7.53 15.15
CA MET A 37 -22.14 -7.37 14.88
C MET A 37 -21.25 -8.11 15.89
N HIS A 38 -21.66 -8.22 17.16
CA HIS A 38 -20.88 -8.90 18.19
C HIS A 38 -21.06 -10.42 18.19
N GLN A 39 -22.26 -10.91 17.90
CA GLN A 39 -22.58 -12.34 17.90
C GLN A 39 -22.24 -12.99 16.55
N ASP A 40 -22.63 -12.35 15.46
CA ASP A 40 -22.54 -12.91 14.12
C ASP A 40 -21.38 -12.30 13.32
N GLY A 41 -20.90 -11.12 13.69
CA GLY A 41 -19.89 -10.40 12.91
C GLY A 41 -20.43 -9.84 11.59
N LEU A 42 -21.75 -9.92 11.39
CA LEU A 42 -22.49 -9.49 10.22
C LEU A 42 -23.86 -8.94 10.64
N VAL A 43 -24.28 -7.85 10.03
CA VAL A 43 -25.66 -7.35 10.10
C VAL A 43 -26.10 -6.83 8.73
N LEU A 44 -27.36 -7.07 8.39
CA LEU A 44 -28.00 -6.52 7.20
C LEU A 44 -28.86 -5.30 7.56
N LEU A 45 -28.49 -4.12 7.06
CA LEU A 45 -29.33 -2.93 7.17
C LEU A 45 -30.23 -2.83 5.93
N LYS A 46 -31.56 -2.88 6.13
CA LYS A 46 -32.51 -2.97 5.01
C LYS A 46 -32.96 -1.62 4.47
N GLY A 47 -32.82 -1.46 3.15
CA GLY A 47 -33.33 -0.33 2.37
C GLY A 47 -32.89 1.01 2.93
N VAL A 48 -31.61 1.16 3.28
CA VAL A 48 -31.06 2.39 3.87
C VAL A 48 -30.40 3.31 2.84
N ILE A 49 -30.37 2.88 1.57
CA ILE A 49 -29.90 3.63 0.40
C ILE A 49 -31.04 3.68 -0.62
N ASP A 50 -31.16 4.79 -1.36
CA ASP A 50 -32.11 4.90 -2.47
C ASP A 50 -31.76 3.89 -3.59
N PRO A 51 -32.68 2.98 -3.97
CA PRO A 51 -32.46 2.05 -5.07
C PRO A 51 -32.13 2.73 -6.42
N ALA A 52 -32.56 3.97 -6.63
CA ALA A 52 -32.23 4.73 -7.85
C ALA A 52 -30.75 5.09 -7.93
N HIS A 53 -30.14 5.48 -6.80
CA HIS A 53 -28.69 5.73 -6.72
C HIS A 53 -27.92 4.45 -6.99
N ILE A 54 -28.37 3.34 -6.41
CA ILE A 54 -27.78 2.02 -6.63
C ILE A 54 -27.85 1.61 -8.11
N ALA A 55 -29.00 1.78 -8.76
CA ALA A 55 -29.17 1.44 -10.17
C ALA A 55 -28.24 2.24 -11.08
N ALA A 56 -28.11 3.55 -10.84
CA ALA A 56 -27.22 4.43 -11.61
C ALA A 56 -25.74 3.99 -11.53
N VAL A 57 -25.26 3.68 -10.31
CA VAL A 57 -23.88 3.19 -10.14
C VAL A 57 -23.70 1.80 -10.74
N ASN A 58 -24.69 0.92 -10.61
CA ASN A 58 -24.60 -0.45 -11.12
C ASN A 58 -24.45 -0.50 -12.64
N GLU A 59 -25.24 0.29 -13.37
CA GLU A 59 -25.18 0.36 -14.83
C GLU A 59 -23.77 0.74 -15.29
N LYS A 60 -23.24 1.85 -14.76
CA LYS A 60 -21.89 2.32 -15.06
C LYS A 60 -20.82 1.29 -14.72
N MET A 61 -20.92 0.67 -13.55
CA MET A 61 -19.93 -0.30 -13.08
C MET A 61 -19.98 -1.62 -13.86
N CYS A 62 -21.15 -2.04 -14.37
CA CYS A 62 -21.24 -3.21 -15.26
C CYS A 62 -20.52 -2.95 -16.59
N GLU A 63 -20.71 -1.76 -17.19
CA GLU A 63 -20.00 -1.39 -18.42
C GLU A 63 -18.47 -1.38 -18.22
N ASP A 64 -18.01 -0.82 -17.10
CA ASP A 64 -16.59 -0.76 -16.75
C ASP A 64 -16.01 -2.17 -16.51
N ALA A 65 -16.80 -3.06 -15.92
CA ALA A 65 -16.42 -4.46 -15.68
C ALA A 65 -16.26 -5.24 -16.99
N ASP A 66 -17.14 -5.02 -17.98
CA ASP A 66 -17.02 -5.65 -19.30
C ASP A 66 -15.73 -5.22 -20.01
N ARG A 67 -15.40 -3.91 -19.96
CA ARG A 67 -14.13 -3.40 -20.52
C ARG A 67 -12.91 -4.03 -19.83
N LYS A 68 -12.93 -4.14 -18.51
CA LYS A 68 -11.85 -4.77 -17.72
C LYS A 68 -11.70 -6.25 -18.00
N ARG A 69 -12.80 -7.00 -18.12
CA ARG A 69 -12.78 -8.42 -18.44
C ARG A 69 -12.11 -8.69 -19.80
N ALA A 70 -12.24 -7.76 -20.74
CA ALA A 70 -11.61 -7.87 -22.06
C ALA A 70 -10.09 -7.58 -22.05
N ASP A 71 -9.54 -7.03 -20.97
CA ASP A 71 -8.11 -6.76 -20.81
C ASP A 71 -7.34 -8.08 -20.54
N PRO A 72 -6.38 -8.46 -21.41
CA PRO A 72 -5.55 -9.66 -21.20
C PRO A 72 -4.75 -9.65 -19.89
N GLY A 73 -4.48 -8.47 -19.32
CA GLY A 73 -3.73 -8.28 -18.07
C GLY A 73 -4.57 -8.35 -16.79
N GLN A 74 -5.88 -8.60 -16.88
CA GLN A 74 -6.78 -8.57 -15.72
C GLN A 74 -6.44 -9.64 -14.68
N LEU A 75 -6.18 -9.20 -13.45
CA LEU A 75 -5.97 -10.06 -12.28
C LEU A 75 -7.30 -10.47 -11.64
N TYR A 76 -7.33 -11.66 -11.06
CA TYR A 76 -8.52 -12.21 -10.42
C TYR A 76 -8.26 -12.55 -8.96
N ASN A 77 -9.28 -12.35 -8.14
CA ASN A 77 -9.20 -12.60 -6.70
C ASN A 77 -8.99 -14.08 -6.43
N HIS A 78 -8.01 -14.40 -5.58
CA HIS A 78 -7.59 -15.77 -5.25
C HIS A 78 -7.18 -16.60 -6.48
N CYS A 79 -6.76 -15.94 -7.57
CA CYS A 79 -6.45 -16.56 -8.86
C CYS A 79 -7.62 -17.35 -9.47
N VAL A 80 -8.85 -17.12 -9.01
CA VAL A 80 -10.06 -17.75 -9.55
C VAL A 80 -10.72 -16.77 -10.51
N LYS A 81 -10.85 -17.15 -11.79
CA LYS A 81 -11.50 -16.34 -12.83
C LYS A 81 -13.02 -16.18 -12.66
N SER A 82 -13.51 -16.14 -11.43
CA SER A 82 -14.89 -15.83 -11.06
C SER A 82 -15.08 -14.39 -10.66
N ASN A 83 -14.01 -13.69 -10.26
CA ASN A 83 -14.14 -12.43 -9.55
C ASN A 83 -12.90 -11.55 -9.64
N PHE A 84 -13.08 -10.23 -9.72
CA PHE A 84 -11.98 -9.26 -9.63
C PHE A 84 -12.39 -7.99 -8.88
N LEU A 85 -11.39 -7.17 -8.52
CA LEU A 85 -11.60 -5.85 -7.94
C LEU A 85 -11.68 -4.76 -9.01
N GLN A 86 -12.61 -3.83 -8.83
CA GLN A 86 -12.67 -2.61 -9.62
C GLN A 86 -12.90 -1.39 -8.75
N ARG A 87 -12.52 -0.21 -9.25
CA ARG A 87 -12.80 1.04 -8.56
C ARG A 87 -14.24 1.47 -8.87
N PRO A 88 -15.01 2.00 -7.90
CA PRO A 88 -16.23 2.74 -8.20
C PRO A 88 -15.93 4.00 -9.04
N PRO A 89 -16.91 4.52 -9.80
CA PRO A 89 -16.75 5.69 -10.69
C PRO A 89 -16.69 7.01 -9.91
N VAL A 90 -15.73 7.12 -8.99
CA VAL A 90 -15.59 8.28 -8.09
C VAL A 90 -14.98 9.51 -8.74
N ASN A 91 -14.61 9.44 -10.02
CA ASN A 91 -14.17 10.56 -10.86
C ASN A 91 -15.34 11.37 -11.43
N ASP A 92 -16.55 10.80 -11.42
CA ASP A 92 -17.73 11.45 -11.95
C ASP A 92 -18.73 11.73 -10.82
N SER A 93 -18.95 13.03 -10.60
CA SER A 93 -19.86 13.54 -9.57
C SER A 93 -21.31 13.03 -9.69
N SER A 94 -21.74 12.60 -10.87
CA SER A 94 -23.09 12.06 -11.08
C SER A 94 -23.34 10.72 -10.38
N TYR A 95 -22.28 10.03 -9.94
CA TYR A 95 -22.33 8.77 -9.20
C TYR A 95 -21.93 8.91 -7.73
N LEU A 96 -21.79 10.14 -7.22
CA LEU A 96 -21.41 10.44 -5.84
C LEU A 96 -22.64 10.79 -5.00
N PHE A 97 -23.18 9.78 -4.32
CA PHE A 97 -24.38 9.91 -3.48
C PHE A 97 -24.02 9.81 -1.99
N ASP A 98 -24.52 10.76 -1.18
CA ASP A 98 -24.24 10.82 0.26
C ASP A 98 -24.72 9.55 1.00
N ASP A 99 -25.86 8.99 0.61
CA ASP A 99 -26.43 7.78 1.20
C ASP A 99 -25.67 6.50 0.83
N VAL A 100 -24.82 6.52 -0.21
CA VAL A 100 -23.92 5.43 -0.59
C VAL A 100 -22.60 5.54 0.20
N TYR A 101 -21.91 6.67 0.13
CA TYR A 101 -20.54 6.78 0.68
C TYR A 101 -20.51 7.19 2.16
N PHE A 102 -21.52 7.93 2.64
CA PHE A 102 -21.54 8.53 3.98
C PHE A 102 -22.89 8.36 4.67
N ASN A 103 -23.50 7.17 4.51
CA ASN A 103 -24.81 6.86 5.06
C ASN A 103 -24.87 7.11 6.59
N PRO A 104 -25.84 7.89 7.09
CA PRO A 104 -25.86 8.28 8.50
C PRO A 104 -26.05 7.11 9.46
N PHE A 105 -26.77 6.06 9.06
CA PHE A 105 -26.97 4.86 9.89
C PHE A 105 -25.71 3.98 9.90
N LEU A 106 -25.05 3.83 8.75
CA LEU A 106 -23.75 3.18 8.67
C LEU A 106 -22.74 3.85 9.62
N LEU A 107 -22.62 5.17 9.55
CA LEU A 107 -21.67 5.91 10.37
C LEU A 107 -22.02 5.87 11.86
N GLN A 108 -23.29 5.88 12.24
CA GLN A 108 -23.70 5.70 13.64
C GLN A 108 -23.31 4.33 14.19
N LEU A 109 -23.54 3.26 13.42
CA LEU A 109 -23.13 1.92 13.83
C LEU A 109 -21.60 1.80 13.90
N ALA A 110 -20.88 2.38 12.93
CA ALA A 110 -19.43 2.43 12.93
C ALA A 110 -18.86 3.12 14.18
N ASN A 111 -19.42 4.28 14.56
CA ASN A 111 -19.03 4.99 15.78
C ASN A 111 -19.25 4.16 17.04
N ALA A 112 -20.40 3.48 17.12
CA ALA A 112 -20.73 2.66 18.27
C ALA A 112 -19.87 1.38 18.37
N TYR A 113 -19.48 0.82 17.22
CA TYR A 113 -18.74 -0.45 17.16
C TYR A 113 -17.21 -0.28 17.21
N LEU A 114 -16.64 0.70 16.52
CA LEU A 114 -15.19 0.91 16.41
C LEU A 114 -14.64 2.01 17.32
N GLY A 115 -15.51 2.82 17.93
CA GLY A 115 -15.15 4.02 18.66
C GLY A 115 -15.47 5.30 17.89
N HIS A 116 -15.54 6.41 18.62
CA HIS A 116 -15.94 7.70 18.07
C HIS A 116 -15.03 8.14 16.92
N LYS A 117 -15.63 8.62 15.83
CA LYS A 117 -14.96 9.12 14.62
C LYS A 117 -14.04 8.07 13.98
N PRO A 118 -14.59 6.94 13.51
CA PRO A 118 -13.85 5.94 12.76
C PRO A 118 -13.22 6.55 11.50
N ILE A 119 -12.13 5.97 11.04
CA ILE A 119 -11.36 6.45 9.90
C ILE A 119 -11.79 5.68 8.66
N TRP A 120 -12.42 6.34 7.70
CA TRP A 120 -12.64 5.78 6.37
C TRP A 120 -11.36 5.92 5.53
N ASN A 121 -10.76 4.79 5.17
CA ASN A 121 -9.45 4.76 4.51
C ASN A 121 -9.30 3.62 3.48
N TRP A 122 -10.39 2.94 3.14
CA TRP A 122 -10.38 1.94 2.08
C TRP A 122 -11.66 1.98 1.23
N LEU A 123 -11.47 1.91 -0.08
CA LEU A 123 -12.53 1.92 -1.07
C LEU A 123 -12.18 0.96 -2.21
N THR A 124 -13.07 0.02 -2.49
CA THR A 124 -12.99 -0.82 -3.68
C THR A 124 -14.39 -1.29 -4.09
N SER A 125 -14.48 -2.05 -5.16
CA SER A 125 -15.66 -2.83 -5.50
C SER A 125 -15.28 -4.23 -5.93
N ASN A 126 -16.16 -5.17 -5.63
CA ASN A 126 -16.01 -6.57 -5.97
C ASN A 126 -16.99 -6.92 -7.10
N VAL A 127 -16.47 -7.48 -8.20
CA VAL A 127 -17.26 -7.87 -9.38
C VAL A 127 -17.27 -9.39 -9.50
N ALA A 128 -18.38 -10.06 -9.15
CA ALA A 128 -18.56 -11.45 -9.56
C ALA A 128 -19.03 -11.51 -11.00
N LEU A 129 -18.18 -12.14 -11.81
CA LEU A 129 -18.41 -12.30 -13.23
C LEU A 129 -19.58 -13.23 -13.49
N SER A 130 -20.36 -12.91 -14.53
CA SER A 130 -21.46 -13.75 -14.99
C SER A 130 -20.95 -15.05 -15.58
N ASN A 131 -21.80 -16.07 -15.59
CA ASN A 131 -21.50 -17.39 -16.15
C ASN A 131 -20.26 -18.08 -15.53
N THR A 132 -20.08 -17.95 -14.23
CA THR A 132 -18.94 -18.53 -13.48
C THR A 132 -19.31 -19.78 -12.70
N SER A 133 -20.35 -20.49 -13.15
CA SER A 133 -20.89 -21.70 -12.51
C SER A 133 -19.80 -22.68 -12.09
N GLY A 134 -19.80 -23.06 -10.81
CA GLY A 134 -18.83 -23.97 -10.21
C GLY A 134 -17.53 -23.33 -9.66
N MET A 135 -17.29 -22.03 -9.88
CA MET A 135 -16.07 -21.36 -9.42
C MET A 135 -16.23 -20.64 -8.07
N ARG A 136 -16.15 -21.40 -6.97
CA ARG A 136 -16.20 -20.87 -5.59
C ARG A 136 -14.80 -20.48 -5.11
N GLN A 137 -14.65 -19.32 -4.46
CA GLN A 137 -13.42 -18.95 -3.77
C GLN A 137 -13.18 -19.79 -2.51
N PRO A 138 -11.94 -19.97 -2.04
CA PRO A 138 -11.71 -20.55 -0.72
C PRO A 138 -12.38 -19.68 0.36
N ALA A 139 -12.84 -20.29 1.44
CA ALA A 139 -13.26 -19.50 2.61
C ALA A 139 -12.03 -18.77 3.16
N HIS A 140 -12.16 -17.47 3.37
CA HIS A 140 -11.08 -16.58 3.75
C HIS A 140 -11.59 -15.45 4.64
N LYS A 141 -10.67 -14.72 5.25
CA LYS A 141 -10.94 -13.38 5.80
C LYS A 141 -10.02 -12.37 5.11
N ASP A 142 -10.40 -11.10 5.09
CA ASP A 142 -9.70 -10.05 4.34
C ASP A 142 -8.44 -9.53 5.03
N CYS A 143 -7.73 -10.41 5.75
CA CYS A 143 -6.51 -10.09 6.46
C CYS A 143 -5.49 -11.23 6.32
N SER A 144 -4.30 -10.90 5.83
CA SER A 144 -3.13 -11.79 5.71
C SER A 144 -2.06 -11.48 6.76
N PHE A 145 -2.42 -10.77 7.82
CA PHE A 145 -1.50 -10.25 8.83
C PHE A 145 -1.99 -10.56 10.25
N ALA A 146 -1.07 -10.51 11.21
CA ALA A 146 -1.41 -10.59 12.62
C ALA A 146 -2.28 -9.40 13.02
N HIS A 147 -3.46 -9.67 13.57
CA HIS A 147 -4.44 -8.66 13.90
C HIS A 147 -4.96 -8.85 15.33
N PRO A 148 -5.50 -7.79 15.97
CA PRO A 148 -6.06 -7.92 17.30
C PRO A 148 -7.37 -8.73 17.30
N GLN A 149 -7.75 -9.20 18.49
CA GLN A 149 -9.00 -9.94 18.72
C GLN A 149 -10.19 -9.06 19.10
N TYR A 150 -10.00 -7.75 19.24
CA TYR A 150 -11.10 -6.79 19.38
C TYR A 150 -11.49 -6.22 18.00
N PRO A 151 -12.71 -5.68 17.84
CA PRO A 151 -13.14 -5.05 16.59
C PRO A 151 -12.31 -3.81 16.28
N TYR A 152 -11.48 -3.89 15.24
CA TYR A 152 -10.57 -2.80 14.85
C TYR A 152 -10.82 -2.29 13.44
N TYR A 153 -11.59 -3.04 12.64
CA TYR A 153 -11.88 -2.72 11.26
C TYR A 153 -13.21 -3.35 10.84
N PHE A 154 -14.06 -2.55 10.21
CA PHE A 154 -15.35 -3.01 9.69
C PHE A 154 -15.47 -2.66 8.20
N ILE A 155 -16.12 -3.53 7.45
CA ILE A 155 -16.40 -3.36 6.02
C ILE A 155 -17.90 -3.19 5.82
N ALA A 156 -18.30 -2.14 5.10
CA ALA A 156 -19.63 -1.97 4.56
C ALA A 156 -19.65 -2.42 3.10
N ASN A 157 -20.32 -3.54 2.83
CA ASN A 157 -20.55 -4.07 1.50
C ASN A 157 -21.92 -3.60 1.00
N ILE A 158 -21.93 -2.76 -0.03
CA ILE A 158 -23.13 -2.18 -0.62
C ILE A 158 -23.45 -2.93 -1.93
N PRO A 159 -24.46 -3.82 -1.95
CA PRO A 159 -24.87 -4.52 -3.16
C PRO A 159 -25.42 -3.54 -4.20
N LEU A 160 -24.94 -3.66 -5.44
CA LEU A 160 -25.40 -2.83 -6.56
C LEU A 160 -26.58 -3.44 -7.35
N CYS A 161 -27.00 -4.63 -6.96
CA CYS A 161 -28.18 -5.33 -7.45
C CYS A 161 -28.69 -6.25 -6.33
N ASP A 162 -29.85 -6.90 -6.53
CA ASP A 162 -30.26 -7.96 -5.63
C ASP A 162 -29.25 -9.10 -5.65
N PHE A 163 -28.82 -9.58 -4.49
CA PHE A 163 -27.96 -10.76 -4.38
C PHE A 163 -28.82 -11.95 -3.99
N THR A 164 -28.73 -12.99 -4.81
CA THR A 164 -29.41 -14.27 -4.63
C THR A 164 -28.38 -15.38 -4.65
N ILE A 165 -28.76 -16.57 -4.18
CA ILE A 165 -27.88 -17.74 -4.29
C ILE A 165 -27.49 -17.99 -5.77
N GLU A 166 -28.41 -17.75 -6.71
CA GLU A 166 -28.18 -17.96 -8.14
C GLU A 166 -27.10 -17.04 -8.73
N ASN A 167 -27.06 -15.76 -8.31
CA ASN A 167 -26.11 -14.78 -8.83
C ASN A 167 -24.84 -14.62 -7.97
N GLY A 168 -24.60 -15.57 -7.07
CA GLY A 168 -23.40 -15.65 -6.26
C GLY A 168 -23.40 -14.68 -5.09
N ALA A 169 -24.49 -14.62 -4.32
CA ALA A 169 -24.50 -14.03 -2.98
C ALA A 169 -23.32 -14.56 -2.16
N THR A 170 -22.68 -13.68 -1.37
CA THR A 170 -21.46 -14.06 -0.64
C THR A 170 -21.82 -15.05 0.46
N GLU A 171 -21.04 -16.11 0.58
CA GLU A 171 -21.18 -17.05 1.70
C GLU A 171 -20.48 -16.47 2.93
N PHE A 172 -21.13 -16.51 4.10
CA PHE A 172 -20.59 -16.03 5.36
C PHE A 172 -20.63 -17.10 6.45
N TRP A 173 -19.59 -17.10 7.27
CA TRP A 173 -19.45 -17.99 8.43
C TRP A 173 -19.72 -17.18 9.70
N LEU A 174 -21.01 -16.96 9.99
CA LEU A 174 -21.45 -16.11 11.09
C LEU A 174 -20.78 -16.52 12.40
N GLY A 175 -20.28 -15.55 13.16
CA GLY A 175 -19.61 -15.71 14.45
C GLY A 175 -18.13 -16.13 14.37
N SER A 176 -17.58 -16.41 13.19
CA SER A 176 -16.15 -16.76 13.03
C SER A 176 -15.19 -15.64 13.46
N HIS A 177 -15.62 -14.38 13.36
CA HIS A 177 -14.83 -13.20 13.75
C HIS A 177 -14.45 -13.15 15.25
N ALA A 178 -15.27 -13.75 16.14
CA ALA A 178 -15.14 -13.59 17.59
C ALA A 178 -13.86 -14.23 18.17
N HIS A 179 -13.39 -15.31 17.53
CA HIS A 179 -12.17 -16.02 17.91
C HIS A 179 -11.15 -16.08 16.78
N ALA A 180 -11.37 -15.31 15.71
CA ALA A 180 -10.50 -15.28 14.54
C ALA A 180 -9.06 -14.99 14.97
N HIS A 181 -8.16 -15.91 14.63
CA HIS A 181 -6.74 -15.80 14.93
C HIS A 181 -5.89 -16.28 13.73
N PRO A 182 -4.68 -15.74 13.53
CA PRO A 182 -3.78 -16.15 12.45
C PRO A 182 -3.53 -17.66 12.32
N HIS A 183 -3.67 -18.44 13.39
CA HIS A 183 -3.46 -19.90 13.35
C HIS A 183 -4.56 -20.70 12.63
N GLU A 184 -5.74 -20.10 12.38
CA GLU A 184 -6.83 -20.74 11.64
C GLU A 184 -6.63 -20.60 10.12
N GLN A 185 -5.64 -19.80 9.71
CA GLN A 185 -5.30 -19.53 8.34
C GLN A 185 -4.26 -20.52 7.82
N VAL A 186 -4.34 -20.80 6.52
CA VAL A 186 -3.28 -21.52 5.82
C VAL A 186 -2.01 -20.68 5.90
N ILE A 187 -0.91 -21.29 6.31
CA ILE A 187 0.39 -20.62 6.32
C ILE A 187 1.03 -20.78 4.94
N ALA A 188 1.64 -19.71 4.42
CA ALA A 188 2.44 -19.79 3.20
C ALA A 188 3.63 -20.73 3.44
N THR A 189 3.58 -21.93 2.89
CA THR A 189 4.66 -22.93 2.99
C THR A 189 5.56 -22.93 1.76
N LYS A 190 5.10 -22.32 0.66
CA LYS A 190 5.85 -22.19 -0.57
C LYS A 190 5.92 -20.74 -1.06
N PRO A 191 7.04 -20.32 -1.67
CA PRO A 191 7.23 -19.00 -2.27
C PRO A 191 6.10 -18.50 -3.17
N GLU A 192 5.49 -19.39 -3.95
CA GLU A 192 4.43 -19.09 -4.92
C GLU A 192 3.07 -18.82 -4.26
N GLU A 193 2.89 -19.22 -3.01
CA GLU A 193 1.65 -19.01 -2.24
C GLU A 193 1.61 -17.61 -1.61
N VAL A 194 2.78 -16.96 -1.49
CA VAL A 194 2.94 -15.67 -0.84
C VAL A 194 2.26 -14.58 -1.67
N VAL A 195 1.19 -14.01 -1.11
CA VAL A 195 0.48 -12.85 -1.67
C VAL A 195 1.32 -11.58 -1.57
N GLU A 196 0.90 -10.52 -2.25
CA GLU A 196 1.56 -9.20 -2.19
C GLU A 196 1.82 -8.79 -0.73
N TYR A 197 3.06 -8.45 -0.39
CA TYR A 197 3.56 -8.08 0.96
C TYR A 197 3.63 -9.19 2.02
N GLY A 198 3.20 -10.42 1.73
CA GLY A 198 3.36 -11.55 2.65
C GLY A 198 4.78 -12.12 2.68
N ARG A 199 5.06 -12.97 3.66
CA ARG A 199 6.31 -13.76 3.75
C ARG A 199 6.02 -15.25 3.86
N LEU A 200 7.01 -16.07 3.54
CA LEU A 200 6.96 -17.50 3.86
C LEU A 200 6.83 -17.65 5.39
N GLY A 201 5.93 -18.52 5.84
CA GLY A 201 5.62 -18.66 7.26
C GLY A 201 4.58 -17.66 7.79
N GLU A 202 4.09 -16.75 6.96
CA GLU A 202 2.97 -15.86 7.33
C GLU A 202 1.60 -16.42 6.90
N PRO A 203 0.52 -15.96 7.56
CA PRO A 203 -0.85 -16.35 7.22
C PRO A 203 -1.28 -15.88 5.82
N LEU A 204 -1.85 -16.80 5.04
CA LEU A 204 -2.61 -16.48 3.83
C LEU A 204 -4.06 -16.15 4.20
N PRO A 205 -4.82 -15.41 3.38
CA PRO A 205 -6.22 -15.14 3.65
C PRO A 205 -7.09 -16.40 3.87
N ALA A 206 -6.76 -17.51 3.21
CA ALA A 206 -7.51 -18.76 3.24
C ALA A 206 -7.54 -19.41 4.63
N ILE A 207 -8.69 -19.99 4.99
CA ILE A 207 -8.89 -20.72 6.25
C ILE A 207 -8.60 -22.22 6.07
N THR A 208 -7.93 -22.81 7.05
CA THR A 208 -7.61 -24.26 7.13
C THR A 208 -8.87 -25.14 7.15
N GLU A 209 -8.76 -26.39 6.69
CA GLU A 209 -9.89 -27.33 6.73
C GLU A 209 -10.30 -27.64 8.17
N GLU A 210 -9.34 -27.83 9.07
CA GLU A 210 -9.57 -28.13 10.48
C GLU A 210 -10.38 -27.03 11.17
N ALA A 211 -10.05 -25.76 10.90
CA ALA A 211 -10.78 -24.63 11.46
C ALA A 211 -12.21 -24.53 10.88
N LYS A 212 -12.39 -24.85 9.60
CA LYS A 212 -13.72 -24.90 8.96
C LYS A 212 -14.57 -26.03 9.52
N GLU A 213 -14.02 -27.23 9.70
CA GLU A 213 -14.74 -28.36 10.32
C GLU A 213 -15.16 -28.02 11.76
N ALA A 214 -14.24 -27.45 12.55
CA ALA A 214 -14.53 -27.01 13.91
C ALA A 214 -15.65 -25.94 13.93
N ARG A 215 -15.65 -25.01 12.97
CA ARG A 215 -16.69 -23.99 12.89
C ARG A 215 -18.03 -24.56 12.42
N MET A 216 -18.04 -25.47 11.43
CA MET A 216 -19.26 -26.15 10.95
C MET A 216 -19.96 -26.93 12.05
N ALA A 217 -19.22 -27.50 13.02
CA ALA A 217 -19.79 -28.17 14.18
C ALA A 217 -20.54 -27.23 15.13
N ILE A 218 -20.26 -25.92 15.09
CA ILE A 218 -20.93 -24.89 15.89
C ILE A 218 -22.08 -24.27 15.10
N ARG A 219 -21.78 -23.79 13.88
CA ARG A 219 -22.73 -23.12 12.98
C ARG A 219 -22.24 -23.23 11.53
N PRO A 220 -23.04 -23.80 10.61
CA PRO A 220 -22.67 -23.90 9.21
C PRO A 220 -22.66 -22.51 8.52
N PRO A 221 -21.94 -22.37 7.40
CA PRO A 221 -22.01 -21.15 6.60
C PRO A 221 -23.38 -20.99 5.94
N LEU A 222 -23.72 -19.75 5.58
CA LEU A 222 -24.94 -19.42 4.84
C LEU A 222 -24.68 -18.35 3.78
N GLN A 223 -25.60 -18.20 2.83
CA GLN A 223 -25.58 -17.14 1.82
C GLN A 223 -26.80 -16.25 2.05
N PRO A 224 -26.65 -15.04 2.64
CA PRO A 224 -27.77 -14.18 2.89
C PRO A 224 -28.19 -13.48 1.59
N GLU A 225 -29.48 -13.45 1.31
CA GLU A 225 -30.02 -12.66 0.21
C GLU A 225 -30.14 -11.20 0.64
N CYS A 226 -29.74 -10.29 -0.24
CA CYS A 226 -29.87 -8.86 -0.01
C CYS A 226 -30.44 -8.16 -1.24
N SER A 227 -31.09 -7.03 -1.02
CA SER A 227 -31.73 -6.24 -2.06
C SER A 227 -30.86 -5.04 -2.41
N ALA A 228 -31.01 -4.52 -3.63
CA ALA A 228 -30.51 -3.19 -3.95
C ALA A 228 -31.05 -2.17 -2.95
N GLY A 229 -30.17 -1.36 -2.35
CA GLY A 229 -30.51 -0.40 -1.30
C GLY A 229 -30.20 -0.87 0.13
N ASP A 230 -29.82 -2.14 0.31
CA ASP A 230 -29.33 -2.65 1.60
C ASP A 230 -27.84 -2.32 1.83
N ILE A 231 -27.37 -2.55 3.05
CA ILE A 231 -25.93 -2.60 3.37
C ILE A 231 -25.64 -3.85 4.20
N MET A 232 -24.69 -4.67 3.74
CA MET A 232 -24.08 -5.74 4.53
C MET A 232 -22.92 -5.14 5.32
N ILE A 233 -23.00 -5.14 6.64
CA ILE A 233 -21.95 -4.60 7.51
C ILE A 233 -21.30 -5.77 8.23
N ARG A 234 -19.98 -5.89 8.12
CA ARG A 234 -19.24 -7.01 8.71
C ARG A 234 -17.93 -6.61 9.35
N ASP A 235 -17.49 -7.41 10.31
CA ASP A 235 -16.13 -7.36 10.82
C ASP A 235 -15.15 -7.86 9.73
N LEU A 236 -14.00 -7.20 9.58
CA LEU A 236 -12.96 -7.59 8.61
C LEU A 236 -12.52 -9.05 8.76
N ARG A 237 -12.58 -9.58 9.99
CA ARG A 237 -12.13 -10.92 10.35
C ARG A 237 -13.18 -12.01 10.07
N LEU A 238 -14.41 -11.64 9.71
CA LEU A 238 -15.47 -12.60 9.43
C LEU A 238 -15.11 -13.44 8.21
N TRP A 239 -15.13 -14.77 8.35
CA TRP A 239 -14.83 -15.65 7.23
C TRP A 239 -15.97 -15.64 6.22
N HIS A 240 -15.59 -15.65 4.95
CA HIS A 240 -16.52 -15.59 3.84
C HIS A 240 -15.91 -16.20 2.59
N ALA A 241 -16.75 -16.44 1.57
CA ALA A 241 -16.31 -16.90 0.26
C ALA A 241 -17.16 -16.28 -0.85
N GLY A 242 -16.51 -15.82 -1.92
CA GLY A 242 -17.19 -15.49 -3.15
C GLY A 242 -17.78 -16.75 -3.81
N MET A 243 -19.07 -16.70 -4.11
CA MET A 243 -19.81 -17.82 -4.68
C MET A 243 -19.94 -17.69 -6.21
N PRO A 244 -20.10 -18.82 -6.93
CA PRO A 244 -20.36 -18.81 -8.37
C PRO A 244 -21.57 -17.94 -8.73
N ASN A 245 -21.47 -17.19 -9.82
CA ASN A 245 -22.60 -16.47 -10.39
C ASN A 245 -23.08 -17.20 -11.65
N GLY A 246 -24.23 -17.85 -11.54
CA GLY A 246 -24.86 -18.62 -12.62
C GLY A 246 -25.68 -17.78 -13.59
N THR A 247 -25.85 -16.48 -13.33
CA THR A 247 -26.61 -15.58 -14.19
C THR A 247 -25.76 -14.99 -15.30
N ASP A 248 -26.42 -14.33 -16.26
CA ASP A 248 -25.80 -13.67 -17.41
C ASP A 248 -25.29 -12.25 -17.10
N ARG A 249 -25.58 -11.70 -15.92
CA ARG A 249 -25.16 -10.35 -15.51
C ARG A 249 -24.10 -10.37 -14.40
N HIS A 250 -23.22 -9.37 -14.42
CA HIS A 250 -22.26 -9.16 -13.34
C HIS A 250 -22.97 -8.79 -12.04
N ARG A 251 -22.43 -9.27 -10.92
CA ARG A 251 -22.93 -8.99 -9.57
C ARG A 251 -21.89 -8.18 -8.83
N ILE A 252 -22.17 -6.90 -8.63
CA ILE A 252 -21.20 -5.92 -8.12
C ILE A 252 -21.60 -5.46 -6.72
N MET A 253 -20.63 -5.26 -5.84
CA MET A 253 -20.79 -4.49 -4.61
C MET A 253 -19.67 -3.48 -4.44
N ILE A 254 -19.98 -2.34 -3.82
CA ILE A 254 -18.97 -1.43 -3.28
C ILE A 254 -18.55 -1.93 -1.89
N GLY A 255 -17.26 -1.85 -1.58
CA GLY A 255 -16.69 -2.08 -0.26
C GLY A 255 -16.15 -0.78 0.31
N LEU A 256 -16.70 -0.34 1.45
CA LEU A 256 -16.21 0.79 2.24
C LEU A 256 -15.56 0.25 3.51
N GLY A 257 -14.27 0.55 3.72
CA GLY A 257 -13.54 0.10 4.88
C GLY A 257 -13.31 1.21 5.88
N TYR A 258 -13.61 0.92 7.15
CA TYR A 258 -13.45 1.85 8.25
C TYR A 258 -12.64 1.22 9.37
N GLN A 259 -11.71 2.00 9.89
CA GLN A 259 -10.78 1.63 10.93
C GLN A 259 -11.16 2.28 12.26
N SER A 260 -10.92 1.56 13.35
CA SER A 260 -10.96 2.15 14.69
C SER A 260 -9.87 3.23 14.83
N PRO A 261 -10.17 4.39 15.40
CA PRO A 261 -9.17 5.44 15.64
C PRO A 261 -8.05 4.99 16.58
N HIS A 262 -8.27 3.93 17.37
CA HIS A 262 -7.29 3.37 18.29
C HIS A 262 -6.39 2.30 17.65
N TYR A 263 -6.68 1.87 16.43
CA TYR A 263 -5.83 0.89 15.74
C TYR A 263 -4.65 1.61 15.06
N PRO A 264 -3.38 1.21 15.30
CA PRO A 264 -2.19 1.94 14.85
C PRO A 264 -1.83 1.65 13.39
N ASN A 265 -2.78 1.84 12.47
CA ASN A 265 -2.51 1.86 11.03
C ASN A 265 -2.67 3.31 10.53
N TYR A 266 -1.54 3.90 10.13
CA TYR A 266 -1.43 5.30 9.69
C TYR A 266 -1.13 5.44 8.20
N THR A 267 -0.87 4.32 7.51
CA THR A 267 -0.38 4.30 6.13
C THR A 267 -1.49 4.09 5.12
N MET A 268 -2.56 3.37 5.49
CA MET A 268 -3.67 3.10 4.58
C MET A 268 -4.50 4.35 4.32
N ARG A 269 -4.75 4.64 3.04
CA ARG A 269 -5.51 5.80 2.57
C ARG A 269 -6.38 5.40 1.38
N CYS A 270 -7.56 6.03 1.25
CA CYS A 270 -8.30 6.00 -0.01
C CYS A 270 -7.53 6.78 -1.08
N HIS A 271 -7.68 6.41 -2.35
CA HIS A 271 -7.15 7.19 -3.47
C HIS A 271 -8.34 7.73 -4.24
N LEU A 272 -8.46 9.06 -4.35
CA LEU A 272 -9.63 9.76 -4.86
C LEU A 272 -9.21 10.87 -5.83
N PRO A 273 -10.09 11.30 -6.75
CA PRO A 273 -9.80 12.38 -7.67
C PRO A 273 -9.97 13.74 -6.97
N LEU A 274 -9.07 14.66 -7.27
CA LEU A 274 -9.02 15.99 -6.69
C LEU A 274 -10.27 16.79 -7.06
N SER A 275 -10.81 16.61 -8.27
CA SER A 275 -12.07 17.24 -8.70
C SER A 275 -13.24 16.95 -7.75
N GLN A 276 -13.20 15.81 -7.05
CA GLN A 276 -14.26 15.37 -6.13
C GLN A 276 -13.88 15.55 -4.65
N GLN A 277 -12.78 16.24 -4.35
CA GLN A 277 -12.32 16.47 -2.97
C GLN A 277 -13.41 17.09 -2.09
N ASN A 278 -14.15 18.05 -2.61
CA ASN A 278 -15.21 18.73 -1.86
C ASN A 278 -16.30 17.78 -1.40
N PHE A 279 -16.70 16.80 -2.22
CA PHE A 279 -17.70 15.81 -1.84
C PHE A 279 -17.21 14.97 -0.65
N PHE A 280 -16.02 14.38 -0.76
CA PHE A 280 -15.49 13.48 0.28
C PHE A 280 -15.09 14.23 1.56
N MET A 281 -14.49 15.41 1.44
CA MET A 281 -14.05 16.19 2.62
C MET A 281 -15.21 16.91 3.32
N LYS A 282 -16.29 17.25 2.61
CA LYS A 282 -17.52 17.75 3.25
C LYS A 282 -18.05 16.74 4.25
N ALA A 283 -18.07 15.46 3.89
CA ALA A 283 -18.48 14.39 4.80
C ALA A 283 -17.51 14.20 5.97
N GLY A 284 -16.19 14.33 5.75
CA GLY A 284 -15.20 14.36 6.83
C GLY A 284 -15.31 15.58 7.77
N GLY A 285 -16.06 16.60 7.38
CA GLY A 285 -16.45 17.73 8.23
C GLY A 285 -17.64 17.43 9.15
N HIS A 286 -18.37 16.33 8.92
CA HIS A 286 -19.33 15.84 9.90
C HIS A 286 -18.55 15.10 11.01
N ASP A 287 -18.89 15.36 12.27
CA ASP A 287 -18.20 14.81 13.46
C ASP A 287 -18.37 13.29 13.65
N MET A 288 -18.68 12.57 12.57
CA MET A 288 -19.02 11.15 12.53
C MET A 288 -17.92 10.29 11.88
N VAL A 289 -17.02 10.86 11.08
CA VAL A 289 -15.99 10.07 10.36
C VAL A 289 -14.75 10.91 10.06
N GLU A 290 -13.57 10.31 10.14
CA GLU A 290 -12.35 10.87 9.54
C GLU A 290 -12.20 10.31 8.13
N VAL A 291 -12.12 11.18 7.12
CA VAL A 291 -11.77 10.78 5.75
C VAL A 291 -10.26 10.82 5.60
N ARG A 292 -9.64 9.65 5.44
CA ARG A 292 -8.21 9.54 5.20
C ARG A 292 -7.97 9.11 3.76
N ALA A 293 -7.78 10.10 2.90
CA ALA A 293 -7.56 9.92 1.48
C ALA A 293 -6.36 10.71 0.96
N ASN A 294 -5.81 10.22 -0.15
CA ASN A 294 -4.96 10.96 -1.06
C ASN A 294 -5.81 11.42 -2.25
N PHE A 295 -5.74 12.71 -2.56
CA PHE A 295 -6.41 13.29 -3.72
C PHE A 295 -5.40 13.49 -4.84
N TYR A 296 -5.77 13.12 -6.07
CA TYR A 296 -4.92 13.18 -7.26
C TYR A 296 -5.60 13.99 -8.34
N GLU A 297 -4.83 14.78 -9.09
CA GLU A 297 -5.35 15.38 -10.33
C GLU A 297 -5.99 14.31 -11.22
N ASP A 298 -7.13 14.61 -11.82
CA ASP A 298 -7.98 13.61 -12.48
C ASP A 298 -7.22 12.80 -13.55
N GLY A 299 -6.34 13.46 -14.31
CA GLY A 299 -5.48 12.77 -15.28
C GLY A 299 -4.46 11.80 -14.69
N GLU A 300 -4.02 12.02 -13.44
CA GLU A 300 -3.19 11.08 -12.70
C GLU A 300 -4.02 9.98 -12.05
N PHE A 301 -5.21 10.33 -11.55
CA PHE A 301 -6.16 9.41 -10.95
C PHE A 301 -6.60 8.30 -11.93
N GLU A 302 -6.81 8.66 -13.21
CA GLU A 302 -7.11 7.71 -14.29
C GLU A 302 -5.97 6.72 -14.56
N LYS A 303 -4.71 7.16 -14.39
CA LYS A 303 -3.52 6.32 -14.61
C LYS A 303 -3.21 5.44 -13.40
N LYS A 304 -3.75 5.76 -12.23
CA LYS A 304 -3.60 4.92 -11.03
C LYS A 304 -4.47 3.67 -11.16
N GLY A 305 -3.85 2.49 -11.04
CA GLY A 305 -4.55 1.23 -10.90
C GLY A 305 -5.42 1.17 -9.64
N VAL A 306 -6.28 0.16 -9.52
CA VAL A 306 -7.04 -0.11 -8.28
C VAL A 306 -6.02 -0.35 -7.17
N ASP A 307 -6.04 0.51 -6.14
CA ASP A 307 -5.02 0.48 -5.10
C ASP A 307 -5.24 -0.73 -4.18
N VAL A 308 -4.25 -1.61 -4.15
CA VAL A 308 -3.97 -2.52 -3.05
C VAL A 308 -2.70 -1.92 -2.42
N GLY A 309 -2.88 -1.11 -1.37
CA GLY A 309 -1.97 -0.01 -1.06
C GLY A 309 -0.47 -0.31 -1.00
N SER A 310 0.36 0.50 -1.68
CA SER A 310 1.72 0.83 -1.23
C SER A 310 2.32 2.09 -1.89
N SER A 311 3.00 2.90 -1.09
CA SER A 311 3.77 4.10 -1.44
C SER A 311 5.17 3.74 -1.99
N ARG A 312 5.63 4.33 -3.11
CA ARG A 312 6.73 3.79 -3.93
C ARG A 312 8.13 4.45 -3.73
N GLY A 313 9.22 3.66 -3.73
CA GLY A 313 10.62 4.05 -4.03
C GLY A 313 11.69 3.83 -2.93
N LEU A 314 12.95 3.50 -3.31
CA LEU A 314 14.07 3.27 -2.34
C LEU A 314 14.42 4.52 -1.51
N GLY A 315 14.48 5.70 -2.15
CA GLY A 315 14.77 6.95 -1.43
C GLY A 315 13.74 7.27 -0.35
N LEU A 316 12.47 6.92 -0.60
CA LEU A 316 11.38 7.06 0.36
C LEU A 316 11.54 6.09 1.54
N ALA A 317 11.88 4.83 1.28
CA ALA A 317 12.15 3.84 2.33
C ALA A 317 13.33 4.28 3.23
N ILE A 318 14.41 4.79 2.63
CA ILE A 318 15.55 5.35 3.38
C ILE A 318 15.08 6.53 4.24
N ALA A 319 14.41 7.52 3.65
CA ALA A 319 13.97 8.71 4.38
C ALA A 319 13.01 8.37 5.55
N LYS A 320 12.07 7.43 5.34
CA LYS A 320 11.19 6.92 6.41
C LYS A 320 11.99 6.25 7.53
N ALA A 321 12.97 5.41 7.18
CA ALA A 321 13.82 4.74 8.16
C ALA A 321 14.63 5.73 9.02
N PHE A 322 15.18 6.80 8.43
CA PHE A 322 15.86 7.86 9.20
C PHE A 322 14.91 8.61 10.13
N ARG A 323 13.70 8.96 9.64
CA ARG A 323 12.68 9.61 10.46
C ARG A 323 12.29 8.73 11.65
N ASP A 324 12.11 7.43 11.44
CA ASP A 324 11.68 6.49 12.48
C ASP A 324 12.72 6.35 13.60
N GLU A 325 14.00 6.59 13.30
CA GLU A 325 15.09 6.71 14.27
C GLU A 325 15.22 8.12 14.90
N GLY A 326 14.26 9.01 14.65
CA GLY A 326 14.20 10.37 15.20
C GLY A 326 15.06 11.40 14.48
N ALA A 327 15.57 11.11 13.28
CA ALA A 327 16.35 12.07 12.51
C ALA A 327 15.46 13.15 11.88
N LYS A 328 16.01 14.34 11.73
CA LYS A 328 15.48 15.39 10.85
C LYS A 328 15.94 15.10 9.43
N VAL A 329 15.01 15.01 8.48
CA VAL A 329 15.30 14.48 7.14
C VAL A 329 15.12 15.55 6.07
N VAL A 330 16.11 15.70 5.19
CA VAL A 330 15.96 16.47 3.95
C VAL A 330 15.74 15.50 2.81
N VAL A 331 14.64 15.63 2.09
CA VAL A 331 14.34 14.81 0.90
C VAL A 331 14.52 15.67 -0.35
N ASN A 332 15.59 15.40 -1.09
CA ASN A 332 15.81 16.01 -2.40
C ASN A 332 14.92 15.37 -3.47
N TYR A 333 14.38 16.19 -4.36
CA TYR A 333 13.69 15.75 -5.58
C TYR A 333 14.04 16.67 -6.76
N PHE A 334 13.79 16.22 -7.99
CA PHE A 334 14.05 17.05 -9.19
C PHE A 334 12.87 17.10 -10.16
N HIS A 335 12.39 15.92 -10.61
CA HIS A 335 11.25 15.78 -11.53
C HIS A 335 9.94 15.39 -10.84
N THR A 336 9.92 15.39 -9.51
CA THR A 336 8.69 15.13 -8.75
C THR A 336 7.82 16.38 -8.75
N ALA A 337 6.57 16.23 -9.17
CA ALA A 337 5.61 17.33 -9.16
C ALA A 337 5.35 17.83 -7.72
N GLU A 338 5.16 19.15 -7.56
CA GLU A 338 5.10 19.82 -6.25
C GLU A 338 3.93 19.33 -5.38
N ASP A 339 2.84 18.90 -6.01
CA ASP A 339 1.67 18.26 -5.40
C ASP A 339 2.00 16.89 -4.79
N ARG A 340 2.80 16.05 -5.46
CA ARG A 340 3.32 14.79 -4.90
C ARG A 340 4.23 15.05 -3.71
N ILE A 341 4.94 16.18 -3.68
CA ILE A 341 5.79 16.58 -2.55
C ILE A 341 4.95 17.02 -1.35
N ALA A 342 3.87 17.77 -1.58
CA ALA A 342 2.91 18.10 -0.53
C ALA A 342 2.22 16.84 0.03
N ALA A 343 1.89 15.87 -0.82
CA ALA A 343 1.32 14.58 -0.40
C ALA A 343 2.32 13.75 0.39
N LEU A 344 3.58 13.64 -0.05
CA LEU A 344 4.64 12.96 0.68
C LEU A 344 4.89 13.62 2.04
N THR A 345 4.91 14.95 2.11
CA THR A 345 5.04 15.68 3.40
C THR A 345 3.97 15.24 4.40
N LYS A 346 2.72 15.04 3.95
CA LYS A 346 1.62 14.52 4.78
C LYS A 346 1.73 13.02 5.06
N GLU A 347 2.23 12.23 4.11
CA GLU A 347 2.42 10.78 4.23
C GLU A 347 3.50 10.41 5.25
N PHE A 348 4.53 11.26 5.38
CA PHE A 348 5.56 11.09 6.40
C PHE A 348 5.01 11.27 7.83
N GLY A 349 3.75 11.70 8.03
CA GLY A 349 3.13 11.79 9.36
C GLY A 349 3.91 12.66 10.34
N SER A 350 4.74 13.54 9.81
CA SER A 350 5.75 14.32 10.52
C SER A 350 5.34 15.78 10.53
N THR A 351 5.80 16.51 11.54
CA THR A 351 5.64 17.98 11.55
C THR A 351 6.50 18.60 10.44
N GLU A 352 6.16 19.81 9.95
CA GLU A 352 7.04 20.55 9.03
C GLU A 352 8.45 20.75 9.63
N ASP A 353 8.57 20.64 10.95
CA ASP A 353 9.83 20.70 11.70
C ASP A 353 10.67 19.42 11.63
N GLU A 354 10.19 18.33 11.01
CA GLU A 354 10.86 17.01 10.98
C GLU A 354 11.38 16.61 9.60
N VAL A 355 10.71 17.01 8.53
CA VAL A 355 11.10 16.67 7.16
C VAL A 355 11.02 17.91 6.27
N LEU A 356 12.11 18.20 5.56
CA LEU A 356 12.18 19.26 4.55
C LEU A 356 12.28 18.62 3.16
N PHE A 357 11.31 18.88 2.29
CA PHE A 357 11.43 18.54 0.88
C PHE A 357 12.05 19.71 0.12
N PHE A 358 13.05 19.44 -0.72
CA PHE A 358 13.73 20.50 -1.46
C PHE A 358 14.03 20.07 -2.90
N ARG A 359 13.55 20.87 -3.85
CA ARG A 359 13.83 20.65 -5.27
C ARG A 359 15.23 21.10 -5.62
N ALA A 360 16.08 20.19 -6.09
CA ALA A 360 17.38 20.53 -6.67
C ALA A 360 17.84 19.46 -7.66
N ASP A 361 18.40 19.85 -8.79
CA ASP A 361 19.20 18.97 -9.64
C ASP A 361 20.54 18.68 -8.96
N VAL A 362 20.81 17.43 -8.62
CA VAL A 362 22.07 17.05 -7.98
C VAL A 362 23.28 17.28 -8.89
N THR A 363 23.10 17.35 -10.21
CA THR A 363 24.17 17.61 -11.17
C THR A 363 24.56 19.10 -11.26
N ASP A 364 23.71 19.99 -10.75
CA ASP A 364 23.97 21.41 -10.63
C ASP A 364 24.55 21.75 -9.25
N ALA A 365 25.77 22.30 -9.22
CA ALA A 365 26.45 22.60 -7.97
C ALA A 365 25.77 23.72 -7.18
N ASP A 366 25.22 24.74 -7.86
CA ASP A 366 24.61 25.89 -7.22
C ASP A 366 23.26 25.51 -6.59
N GLU A 367 22.47 24.66 -7.26
CA GLU A 367 21.22 24.12 -6.69
C GLU A 367 21.49 23.23 -5.46
N VAL A 368 22.54 22.42 -5.48
CA VAL A 368 22.95 21.61 -4.33
C VAL A 368 23.40 22.50 -3.16
N GLN A 369 24.17 23.57 -3.41
CA GLN A 369 24.52 24.53 -2.35
C GLN A 369 23.29 25.21 -1.76
N ALA A 370 22.31 25.58 -2.59
CA ALA A 370 21.05 26.15 -2.14
C ALA A 370 20.25 25.18 -1.26
N LEU A 371 20.25 23.87 -1.60
CA LEU A 371 19.64 22.82 -0.79
C LEU A 371 20.26 22.75 0.62
N PHE A 372 21.59 22.70 0.70
CA PHE A 372 22.29 22.61 1.99
C PHE A 372 22.06 23.86 2.84
N ALA A 373 22.09 25.05 2.23
CA ALA A 373 21.78 26.30 2.92
C ALA A 373 20.32 26.36 3.41
N ALA A 374 19.37 25.86 2.63
CA ALA A 374 17.97 25.79 3.03
C ALA A 374 17.76 24.82 4.21
N ALA A 375 18.41 23.65 4.16
CA ALA A 375 18.36 22.68 5.25
C ALA A 375 18.93 23.23 6.57
N GLU A 376 20.09 23.89 6.52
CA GLU A 376 20.70 24.49 7.72
C GLU A 376 19.83 25.63 8.28
N ARG A 377 19.21 26.45 7.43
CA ARG A 377 18.25 27.46 7.87
C ARG A 377 16.99 26.87 8.49
N HIS A 378 16.45 25.81 7.91
CA HIS A 378 15.20 25.19 8.35
C HIS A 378 15.36 24.48 9.70
N PHE A 379 16.41 23.65 9.85
CA PHE A 379 16.61 22.86 11.08
C PHE A 379 17.54 23.52 12.10
N GLY A 380 18.16 24.66 11.76
CA GLY A 380 19.11 25.37 12.61
C GLY A 380 20.40 24.58 12.90
N LYS A 381 20.68 23.53 12.12
CA LYS A 381 21.83 22.64 12.30
C LYS A 381 22.40 22.21 10.94
N PRO A 382 23.74 22.03 10.82
CA PRO A 382 24.33 21.50 9.60
C PRO A 382 23.89 20.05 9.34
N ILE A 383 23.91 19.65 8.06
CA ILE A 383 23.70 18.26 7.66
C ILE A 383 24.86 17.40 8.17
N ALA A 384 24.54 16.36 8.94
CA ALA A 384 25.52 15.41 9.50
C ALA A 384 25.69 14.13 8.65
N THR A 385 24.70 13.80 7.83
CA THR A 385 24.67 12.60 7.00
C THR A 385 24.16 12.92 5.60
N VAL A 386 24.88 12.47 4.58
CA VAL A 386 24.48 12.55 3.16
C VAL A 386 24.27 11.15 2.61
N VAL A 387 23.12 10.90 2.00
CA VAL A 387 22.83 9.65 1.28
C VAL A 387 22.70 9.93 -0.22
N ASN A 388 23.69 9.54 -1.00
CA ASN A 388 23.68 9.70 -2.45
C ASN A 388 22.94 8.53 -3.11
N ASN A 389 21.62 8.72 -3.28
CA ASN A 389 20.71 7.73 -3.87
C ASN A 389 20.21 8.10 -5.27
N ALA A 390 20.22 9.39 -5.62
CA ALA A 390 19.55 9.90 -6.82
C ALA A 390 20.00 9.16 -8.10
N MET A 391 19.03 8.90 -8.97
CA MET A 391 19.23 8.37 -10.31
C MET A 391 18.82 9.46 -11.29
N VAL A 392 19.74 9.85 -12.17
CA VAL A 392 19.54 10.93 -13.13
C VAL A 392 19.22 10.34 -14.51
N GLY A 393 18.25 10.94 -15.18
CA GLY A 393 17.71 10.49 -16.47
C GLY A 393 16.67 9.37 -16.36
N ASP A 394 16.00 9.07 -17.47
CA ASP A 394 14.94 8.06 -17.57
C ASP A 394 15.51 6.62 -17.67
N PHE A 395 16.38 6.25 -16.73
CA PHE A 395 16.99 4.92 -16.74
C PHE A 395 15.98 3.86 -16.26
N ALA A 396 15.60 2.95 -17.16
CA ALA A 396 14.74 1.81 -16.86
C ALA A 396 15.55 0.50 -16.84
N PHE A 397 15.30 -0.36 -15.83
CA PHE A 397 15.94 -1.67 -15.72
C PHE A 397 15.29 -2.68 -16.67
N ASN A 398 15.57 -2.53 -17.97
CA ASN A 398 15.16 -3.45 -19.03
C ASN A 398 16.38 -3.83 -19.91
N GLY A 399 17.01 -4.98 -19.65
CA GLY A 399 18.21 -5.44 -20.36
C GLY A 399 18.04 -5.64 -21.86
N ASP A 400 16.82 -5.92 -22.32
CA ASP A 400 16.52 -6.19 -23.72
C ASP A 400 16.42 -4.90 -24.54
N ALA A 401 15.89 -3.84 -23.93
CA ALA A 401 15.75 -2.52 -24.56
C ALA A 401 17.05 -1.69 -24.56
N ARG A 402 18.14 -2.19 -23.98
CA ARG A 402 19.40 -1.45 -23.84
C ARG A 402 20.31 -1.61 -25.07
N PRO A 403 21.00 -0.54 -25.50
CA PRO A 403 22.04 -0.63 -26.52
C PRO A 403 23.06 -1.69 -26.15
N LYS A 404 23.46 -2.53 -27.12
CA LYS A 404 24.58 -3.47 -26.94
C LYS A 404 25.90 -2.73 -27.17
N VAL A 405 27.02 -3.39 -26.86
CA VAL A 405 28.37 -2.79 -26.99
C VAL A 405 28.61 -2.13 -28.36
N ALA A 406 28.08 -2.71 -29.45
CA ALA A 406 28.25 -2.17 -30.79
C ALA A 406 27.58 -0.80 -31.01
N ASP A 407 26.51 -0.51 -30.27
CA ASP A 407 25.68 0.69 -30.44
C ASP A 407 25.82 1.67 -29.26
N LEU A 408 26.64 1.32 -28.27
CA LEU A 408 26.83 2.11 -27.06
C LEU A 408 27.68 3.34 -27.36
N THR A 409 27.16 4.51 -27.01
CA THR A 409 27.83 5.79 -27.26
C THR A 409 28.46 6.36 -25.99
N TRP A 410 29.45 7.24 -26.15
CA TRP A 410 30.01 7.98 -25.02
C TRP A 410 28.95 8.79 -24.26
N SER A 411 27.95 9.33 -24.96
CA SER A 411 26.86 10.08 -24.33
C SER A 411 26.05 9.23 -23.35
N ASN A 412 25.98 7.91 -23.54
CA ASN A 412 25.32 7.01 -22.59
C ASN A 412 26.12 6.92 -21.27
N PHE A 413 27.45 6.77 -21.37
CA PHE A 413 28.34 6.80 -20.21
C PHE A 413 28.33 8.15 -19.51
N ASP A 414 28.44 9.24 -20.28
CA ASP A 414 28.45 10.59 -19.73
C ASP A 414 27.20 10.85 -18.89
N ALA A 415 26.00 10.55 -19.40
CA ALA A 415 24.75 10.73 -18.64
C ALA A 415 24.77 10.00 -17.27
N GLN A 416 25.23 8.75 -17.22
CA GLN A 416 25.32 7.98 -15.96
C GLN A 416 26.41 8.52 -15.02
N LEU A 417 27.54 8.99 -15.57
CA LEU A 417 28.63 9.60 -14.80
C LEU A 417 28.23 10.97 -14.23
N GLN A 418 27.53 11.80 -15.01
CA GLN A 418 26.97 13.06 -14.53
C GLN A 418 26.01 12.81 -13.37
N GLY A 419 25.12 11.82 -13.50
CA GLY A 419 24.18 11.50 -12.43
C GLY A 419 24.84 11.00 -11.15
N PHE A 420 25.60 9.91 -11.25
CA PHE A 420 26.11 9.24 -10.04
C PHE A 420 27.36 9.89 -9.48
N LEU A 421 28.33 10.27 -10.32
CA LEU A 421 29.63 10.74 -9.85
C LEU A 421 29.62 12.25 -9.61
N ARG A 422 29.18 13.05 -10.59
CA ARG A 422 29.10 14.51 -10.40
C ARG A 422 28.05 14.87 -9.34
N GLY A 423 26.90 14.19 -9.34
CA GLY A 423 25.90 14.33 -8.26
C GLY A 423 26.49 14.08 -6.87
N SER A 424 27.18 12.95 -6.68
CA SER A 424 27.81 12.62 -5.39
C SER A 424 28.96 13.55 -5.02
N LEU A 425 29.70 14.08 -6.00
CA LEU A 425 30.76 15.06 -5.78
C LEU A 425 30.16 16.38 -5.26
N ASN A 426 29.12 16.89 -5.91
CA ASN A 426 28.47 18.14 -5.54
C ASN A 426 27.94 18.07 -4.10
N THR A 427 27.22 17.00 -3.73
CA THR A 427 26.68 16.83 -2.38
C THR A 427 27.77 16.64 -1.33
N THR A 428 28.84 15.91 -1.68
CA THR A 428 30.02 15.73 -0.81
C THR A 428 30.67 17.07 -0.51
N GLN A 429 30.93 17.89 -1.53
CA GLN A 429 31.54 19.21 -1.39
C GLN A 429 30.67 20.18 -0.58
N ALA A 430 29.35 20.20 -0.83
CA ALA A 430 28.41 21.03 -0.08
C ALA A 430 28.33 20.65 1.42
N ALA A 431 28.52 19.38 1.76
CA ALA A 431 28.49 18.91 3.14
C ALA A 431 29.73 19.27 3.97
N LEU A 432 30.89 19.52 3.33
CA LEU A 432 32.19 19.62 4.03
C LEU A 432 32.21 20.71 5.12
N ALA A 433 31.65 21.88 4.84
CA ALA A 433 31.60 22.97 5.81
C ALA A 433 30.75 22.60 7.04
N GLY A 434 29.67 21.85 6.83
CA GLY A 434 28.83 21.33 7.91
C GLY A 434 29.56 20.28 8.75
N PHE A 435 30.23 19.33 8.10
CA PHE A 435 31.02 18.30 8.78
C PHE A 435 32.16 18.89 9.61
N GLU A 436 32.80 19.95 9.13
CA GLU A 436 33.84 20.65 9.89
C GLU A 436 33.29 21.28 11.16
N LYS A 437 32.14 21.97 11.09
CA LYS A 437 31.46 22.52 12.28
C LYS A 437 31.10 21.44 13.29
N LEU A 438 30.73 20.25 12.81
CA LEU A 438 30.33 19.11 13.65
C LEU A 438 31.50 18.27 14.16
N GLY A 439 32.71 18.43 13.58
CA GLY A 439 33.85 17.55 13.82
C GLY A 439 33.62 16.10 13.39
N SER A 440 32.58 15.83 12.61
CA SER A 440 32.18 14.51 12.15
C SER A 440 31.22 14.59 10.96
N GLY A 441 31.13 13.51 10.19
CA GLY A 441 30.16 13.39 9.09
C GLY A 441 30.00 11.95 8.60
N ARG A 442 28.91 11.69 7.88
CA ARG A 442 28.63 10.41 7.24
C ARG A 442 28.23 10.62 5.79
N ILE A 443 28.87 9.91 4.87
CA ILE A 443 28.45 9.83 3.47
C ILE A 443 28.17 8.38 3.14
N VAL A 444 26.97 8.10 2.64
CA VAL A 444 26.55 6.77 2.18
C VAL A 444 26.14 6.85 0.71
N ASN A 445 26.91 6.20 -0.15
CA ASN A 445 26.61 6.12 -1.58
C ASN A 445 25.77 4.86 -1.88
N VAL A 446 24.71 4.99 -2.68
CA VAL A 446 23.93 3.83 -3.14
C VAL A 446 24.56 3.28 -4.42
N GLY A 447 25.14 2.10 -4.30
CA GLY A 447 25.79 1.35 -5.38
C GLY A 447 24.87 0.32 -6.04
N SER A 448 25.49 -0.61 -6.78
CA SER A 448 24.85 -1.80 -7.32
C SER A 448 25.75 -3.01 -7.10
N ASN A 449 25.20 -4.22 -7.06
CA ASN A 449 25.97 -5.46 -7.06
C ASN A 449 26.40 -5.90 -8.49
N LEU A 450 25.88 -5.25 -9.53
CA LEU A 450 26.07 -5.65 -10.92
C LEU A 450 27.51 -5.49 -11.43
N PHE A 451 28.36 -4.70 -10.76
CA PHE A 451 29.76 -4.64 -11.15
C PHE A 451 30.60 -5.78 -10.55
N GLN A 452 30.12 -6.45 -9.50
CA GLN A 452 30.72 -7.71 -9.03
C GLN A 452 30.12 -8.92 -9.72
N ASN A 453 28.81 -8.93 -9.97
CA ASN A 453 28.12 -10.01 -10.65
C ASN A 453 27.26 -9.47 -11.81
N PRO A 454 27.86 -9.20 -12.99
CA PRO A 454 27.17 -8.60 -14.13
C PRO A 454 26.27 -9.62 -14.84
N VAL A 455 25.06 -9.79 -14.32
CA VAL A 455 24.04 -10.69 -14.90
C VAL A 455 23.21 -10.06 -16.02
N VAL A 456 23.25 -8.73 -16.16
CA VAL A 456 22.56 -7.97 -17.22
C VAL A 456 23.53 -6.95 -17.83
N PRO A 457 23.56 -6.77 -19.17
CA PRO A 457 24.55 -5.92 -19.85
C PRO A 457 24.24 -4.41 -19.75
N TYR A 458 24.21 -3.87 -18.53
CA TYR A 458 24.06 -2.43 -18.27
C TYR A 458 25.43 -1.73 -18.25
N HIS A 459 26.16 -1.73 -19.36
CA HIS A 459 27.59 -1.34 -19.42
C HIS A 459 27.91 0.03 -18.82
N ASP A 460 27.20 1.08 -19.22
CA ASP A 460 27.34 2.46 -18.75
C ASP A 460 26.95 2.63 -17.27
N TYR A 461 25.81 2.10 -16.85
CA TYR A 461 25.35 2.12 -15.46
C TYR A 461 26.34 1.40 -14.54
N THR A 462 26.74 0.18 -14.91
CA THR A 462 27.67 -0.65 -14.14
C THR A 462 29.05 0.02 -14.05
N ALA A 463 29.55 0.61 -15.14
CA ALA A 463 30.79 1.37 -15.13
C ALA A 463 30.71 2.59 -14.21
N ALA A 464 29.62 3.36 -14.27
CA ALA A 464 29.43 4.54 -13.43
C ALA A 464 29.28 4.18 -11.94
N LYS A 465 28.59 3.07 -11.60
CA LYS A 465 28.53 2.57 -10.21
C LYS A 465 29.89 2.04 -9.72
N GLY A 466 30.71 1.45 -10.60
CA GLY A 466 32.09 1.10 -10.29
C GLY A 466 32.97 2.33 -10.01
N ALA A 467 32.83 3.39 -10.82
CA ALA A 467 33.50 4.67 -10.58
C ALA A 467 33.09 5.30 -9.24
N LEU A 468 31.82 5.21 -8.87
CA LEU A 468 31.32 5.68 -7.58
C LEU A 468 31.95 4.92 -6.40
N LEU A 469 32.28 3.64 -6.53
CA LEU A 469 33.00 2.90 -5.49
C LEU A 469 34.44 3.42 -5.32
N ALA A 470 35.14 3.70 -6.43
CA ALA A 470 36.47 4.29 -6.38
C ALA A 470 36.43 5.68 -5.71
N PHE A 471 35.41 6.50 -6.05
CA PHE A 471 35.15 7.77 -5.40
C PHE A 471 34.90 7.62 -3.89
N THR A 472 34.09 6.63 -3.49
CA THR A 472 33.80 6.31 -2.09
C THR A 472 35.09 6.05 -1.30
N ARG A 473 35.98 5.18 -1.84
CA ARG A 473 37.22 4.79 -1.17
C ARG A 473 38.24 5.92 -1.08
N THR A 474 38.36 6.73 -2.13
CA THR A 474 39.29 7.86 -2.14
C THR A 474 38.81 8.98 -1.21
N CYS A 475 37.50 9.28 -1.18
CA CYS A 475 36.93 10.22 -0.22
C CYS A 475 37.04 9.73 1.23
N ALA A 476 36.90 8.43 1.47
CA ALA A 476 37.10 7.86 2.82
C ALA A 476 38.50 8.12 3.37
N ALA A 477 39.54 7.98 2.51
CA ALA A 477 40.91 8.25 2.90
C ALA A 477 41.18 9.74 3.11
N ASP A 478 40.67 10.59 2.23
CA ASP A 478 40.86 12.05 2.28
C ASP A 478 40.12 12.70 3.46
N LEU A 479 38.86 12.33 3.68
CA LEU A 479 38.00 12.96 4.69
C LEU A 479 38.07 12.29 6.07
N GLY A 480 38.66 11.09 6.16
CA GLY A 480 38.82 10.32 7.40
C GLY A 480 39.49 11.11 8.55
N PRO A 481 40.62 11.82 8.31
CA PRO A 481 41.26 12.67 9.33
C PRO A 481 40.35 13.76 9.92
N ARG A 482 39.24 14.10 9.24
CA ARG A 482 38.23 15.08 9.68
C ARG A 482 37.05 14.44 10.42
N GLY A 483 37.13 13.15 10.74
CA GLY A 483 36.04 12.41 11.41
C GLY A 483 34.87 12.04 10.50
N VAL A 484 35.05 12.13 9.17
CA VAL A 484 34.02 11.80 8.17
C VAL A 484 34.22 10.36 7.69
N THR A 485 33.17 9.54 7.76
CA THR A 485 33.18 8.21 7.13
C THR A 485 32.45 8.25 5.80
N VAL A 486 32.97 7.52 4.82
CA VAL A 486 32.41 7.45 3.46
C VAL A 486 32.28 5.99 3.07
N ASN A 487 31.07 5.49 2.90
CA ASN A 487 30.79 4.08 2.60
C ASN A 487 29.78 3.94 1.46
N MET A 488 29.63 2.72 0.96
CA MET A 488 28.67 2.38 -0.08
C MET A 488 27.78 1.22 0.35
N VAL A 489 26.47 1.32 0.09
CA VAL A 489 25.53 0.19 0.16
C VAL A 489 25.14 -0.19 -1.26
N SER A 490 25.37 -1.43 -1.66
CA SER A 490 25.03 -1.93 -3.00
C SER A 490 23.91 -2.96 -2.92
N GLY A 491 22.85 -2.75 -3.70
CA GLY A 491 21.78 -3.73 -3.89
C GLY A 491 21.82 -4.42 -5.25
N GLY A 492 21.12 -5.55 -5.35
CA GLY A 492 20.66 -6.12 -6.61
C GLY A 492 19.36 -5.47 -7.07
N LEU A 493 18.59 -6.18 -7.90
CA LEU A 493 17.23 -5.77 -8.24
C LEU A 493 16.36 -5.85 -6.97
N LEU A 494 15.93 -4.68 -6.48
CA LEU A 494 15.08 -4.59 -5.29
C LEU A 494 13.63 -4.95 -5.62
N GLN A 495 12.94 -5.53 -4.66
CA GLN A 495 11.53 -5.86 -4.79
C GLN A 495 10.71 -4.57 -4.95
N VAL A 496 10.00 -4.48 -6.09
CA VAL A 496 8.98 -3.47 -6.42
C VAL A 496 9.41 -2.03 -6.10
N THR A 497 10.16 -1.45 -7.03
CA THR A 497 10.36 0.00 -7.15
C THR A 497 9.82 0.49 -8.50
N ASP A 498 9.59 1.80 -8.67
CA ASP A 498 9.19 2.38 -9.97
C ASP A 498 10.18 1.97 -11.08
N ALA A 499 11.47 1.79 -10.76
CA ALA A 499 12.51 1.42 -11.70
C ALA A 499 12.50 -0.08 -12.09
N SER A 500 11.91 -0.95 -11.27
CA SER A 500 11.79 -2.40 -11.52
C SER A 500 10.37 -2.82 -11.94
N ALA A 501 9.47 -1.87 -12.19
CA ALA A 501 8.06 -2.12 -12.46
C ALA A 501 7.81 -2.92 -13.75
N SER A 502 8.75 -2.87 -14.70
CA SER A 502 8.70 -3.63 -15.95
C SER A 502 9.40 -5.00 -15.88
N THR A 503 9.93 -5.38 -14.71
CA THR A 503 10.70 -6.63 -14.59
C THR A 503 9.74 -7.83 -14.42
N PRO A 504 9.83 -8.87 -15.28
CA PRO A 504 8.97 -10.04 -15.18
C PRO A 504 9.12 -10.78 -13.85
N LYS A 505 8.04 -11.43 -13.39
CA LYS A 505 8.02 -12.20 -12.14
C LYS A 505 9.09 -13.30 -12.13
N GLU A 506 9.34 -13.91 -13.29
CA GLU A 506 10.31 -14.97 -13.50
C GLU A 506 11.75 -14.53 -13.15
N VAL A 507 12.07 -13.25 -13.36
CA VAL A 507 13.37 -12.68 -12.99
C VAL A 507 13.51 -12.60 -11.47
N PHE A 508 12.45 -12.18 -10.77
CA PHE A 508 12.44 -12.16 -9.30
C PHE A 508 12.49 -13.57 -8.71
N ASP A 509 11.77 -14.53 -9.29
CA ASP A 509 11.81 -15.94 -8.89
C ASP A 509 13.22 -16.54 -9.09
N HIS A 510 13.88 -16.18 -10.20
CA HIS A 510 15.26 -16.60 -10.45
C HIS A 510 16.22 -16.02 -9.40
N ILE A 511 16.16 -14.71 -9.12
CA ILE A 511 16.98 -14.06 -8.08
C ILE A 511 16.77 -14.74 -6.72
N LYS A 512 15.51 -15.02 -6.37
CA LYS A 512 15.16 -15.76 -5.16
C LYS A 512 15.76 -17.17 -5.15
N ALA A 513 15.82 -17.85 -6.29
CA ALA A 513 16.39 -19.18 -6.43
C ALA A 513 17.93 -19.21 -6.39
N VAL A 514 18.62 -18.12 -6.73
CA VAL A 514 20.09 -18.10 -6.75
C VAL A 514 20.72 -17.43 -5.52
N THR A 515 19.95 -16.68 -4.73
CA THR A 515 20.41 -16.02 -3.49
C THR A 515 20.43 -16.98 -2.29
N PRO A 516 21.48 -16.98 -1.45
CA PRO A 516 21.53 -17.74 -0.20
C PRO A 516 20.34 -17.52 0.74
N LEU A 517 19.88 -16.28 0.92
CA LEU A 517 18.73 -15.98 1.77
C LEU A 517 17.38 -16.35 1.16
N ARG A 518 17.36 -16.83 -0.10
CA ARG A 518 16.15 -17.28 -0.79
C ARG A 518 15.02 -16.26 -0.78
N LYS A 519 15.37 -14.98 -0.83
CA LYS A 519 14.45 -13.85 -0.90
C LYS A 519 15.00 -12.76 -1.81
N VAL A 520 14.11 -12.05 -2.48
CA VAL A 520 14.45 -10.78 -3.12
C VAL A 520 14.64 -9.75 -2.01
N THR A 521 15.65 -8.90 -2.14
CA THR A 521 15.92 -7.84 -1.16
C THR A 521 14.89 -6.72 -1.32
N THR A 522 14.30 -6.25 -0.21
CA THR A 522 13.33 -5.13 -0.25
C THR A 522 14.04 -3.77 -0.13
N PRO A 523 13.38 -2.66 -0.48
CA PRO A 523 13.88 -1.32 -0.18
C PRO A 523 14.19 -1.09 1.30
N GLU A 524 13.41 -1.67 2.21
CA GLU A 524 13.58 -1.58 3.66
C GLU A 524 14.81 -2.36 4.13
N ASP A 525 15.06 -3.54 3.56
CA ASP A 525 16.30 -4.31 3.83
C ASP A 525 17.54 -3.47 3.51
N LEU A 526 17.54 -2.77 2.37
CA LEU A 526 18.65 -1.88 1.98
C LEU A 526 18.72 -0.64 2.89
N ALA A 527 17.57 -0.03 3.22
CA ALA A 527 17.50 1.13 4.12
C ALA A 527 18.11 0.84 5.49
N GLY A 528 17.90 -0.37 6.04
CA GLY A 528 18.52 -0.80 7.28
C GLY A 528 20.06 -0.79 7.24
N ALA A 529 20.67 -1.21 6.13
CA ALA A 529 22.12 -1.13 5.94
C ALA A 529 22.63 0.31 5.79
N VAL A 530 21.83 1.19 5.17
CA VAL A 530 22.14 2.64 5.11
C VAL A 530 22.13 3.24 6.52
N LEU A 531 21.13 2.91 7.34
CA LEU A 531 21.07 3.35 8.74
C LEU A 531 22.28 2.87 9.54
N PHE A 532 22.71 1.62 9.37
CA PHE A 532 23.93 1.12 10.01
C PHE A 532 25.13 2.02 9.72
N PHE A 533 25.40 2.33 8.44
CA PHE A 533 26.53 3.21 8.09
C PHE A 533 26.37 4.65 8.55
N ALA A 534 25.14 5.14 8.69
CA ALA A 534 24.86 6.46 9.23
C ALA A 534 24.94 6.52 10.77
N SER A 535 24.85 5.38 11.44
CA SER A 535 24.82 5.29 12.91
C SER A 535 26.21 5.40 13.55
N PRO A 536 26.28 5.63 14.87
CA PRO A 536 27.52 5.49 15.64
C PRO A 536 28.14 4.09 15.60
N TRP A 537 27.36 3.03 15.33
CA TRP A 537 27.87 1.66 15.25
C TRP A 537 28.89 1.47 14.12
N ALA A 538 28.80 2.28 13.07
CA ALA A 538 29.76 2.31 11.97
C ALA A 538 30.92 3.30 12.19
N GLY A 539 31.15 3.77 13.43
CA GLY A 539 32.16 4.80 13.73
C GLY A 539 33.61 4.43 13.34
N ALA A 540 33.91 3.14 13.21
CA ALA A 540 35.20 2.63 12.74
C ALA A 540 35.16 2.03 11.31
N VAL A 541 34.06 2.24 10.58
CA VAL A 541 33.84 1.65 9.25
C VAL A 541 33.83 2.77 8.20
N THR A 542 34.85 2.79 7.34
CA THR A 542 34.97 3.77 6.23
C THR A 542 35.64 3.13 5.02
N GLY A 543 35.33 3.64 3.82
CA GLY A 543 35.81 3.12 2.53
C GLY A 543 35.23 1.75 2.16
N GLN A 544 34.22 1.28 2.90
CA GLN A 544 33.66 -0.06 2.74
C GLN A 544 32.47 -0.05 1.80
N GLN A 545 32.26 -1.21 1.17
CA GLN A 545 31.05 -1.52 0.45
C GLN A 545 30.35 -2.67 1.14
N MET A 546 29.09 -2.47 1.53
CA MET A 546 28.22 -3.55 1.97
C MET A 546 27.29 -3.93 0.84
N VAL A 547 27.30 -5.21 0.44
CA VAL A 547 26.34 -5.72 -0.54
C VAL A 547 25.14 -6.31 0.20
N VAL A 548 23.95 -5.83 -0.15
CA VAL A 548 22.66 -6.19 0.43
C VAL A 548 21.80 -6.76 -0.70
N ASP A 549 22.03 -8.02 -1.03
CA ASP A 549 21.38 -8.69 -2.16
C ASP A 549 20.96 -10.13 -1.86
N GLY A 550 20.79 -10.44 -0.57
CA GLY A 550 20.47 -11.80 -0.13
C GLY A 550 21.65 -12.79 -0.21
N GLY A 551 22.87 -12.30 -0.41
CA GLY A 551 24.10 -13.09 -0.50
C GLY A 551 24.43 -13.55 -1.91
N LEU A 552 23.85 -12.92 -2.94
CA LEU A 552 24.15 -13.26 -4.33
C LEU A 552 25.63 -13.00 -4.64
N VAL A 553 26.16 -11.89 -4.13
CA VAL A 553 27.59 -11.58 -4.16
C VAL A 553 28.21 -11.91 -2.81
N MET A 554 29.32 -12.65 -2.85
CA MET A 554 30.18 -12.94 -1.70
C MET A 554 31.54 -12.32 -2.00
N ASN A 555 31.91 -11.27 -1.26
CA ASN A 555 33.15 -10.51 -1.45
C ASN A 555 34.28 -11.00 -0.55
#